data_AF-A0A378V0B6-F1
#
_entry.id   AF-A0A378V0B6-F1
#
_cell.length_a   1.000
_cell.length_b   1.000
_cell.length_c   1.000
_cell.angle_alpha   90.00
_cell.angle_beta   90.00
_cell.angle_gamma   90.00
#
_symmetry.space_group_name_H-M   'P 1'
#
loop_
_entity.id
_entity.type
_entity.pdbx_description
1 polymer ?
#
loop_
_entity_poly.entity_id
_entity_poly.type
_entity_poly.pdbx_seq_one_letter_code
_entity_poly.pdbx_strand_id
1 'polypeptide(L)'
;MEAGLPGPEGSGAKLSYARLAQQTASVEVDLAGAEGLRYDDYSMRRPDLDVEDNRPAAYRYLRTKGNSIEGGTSEIMRNIIAERVLGLPAEQRVDVDIAWKDLPR
;
A
#
# COMPACT_ATOMS: atom_id res chain seq x y z
N MET A 1 28.18 6.08 -4.09
CA MET A 1 26.89 5.70 -4.70
C MET A 1 26.46 6.89 -5.51
N GLU A 2 26.59 6.79 -6.83
CA GLU A 2 26.12 7.82 -7.76
C GLU A 2 24.60 7.93 -7.55
N ALA A 3 24.11 9.14 -7.26
CA ALA A 3 22.70 9.38 -6.94
C ALA A 3 21.84 9.25 -8.21
N GLY A 4 21.68 8.01 -8.68
CA GLY A 4 20.76 7.64 -9.74
C GLY A 4 19.32 7.56 -9.21
N LEU A 5 18.37 7.64 -10.14
CA LEU A 5 16.95 7.41 -9.87
C LEU A 5 16.76 6.13 -9.03
N PRO A 6 15.86 6.12 -8.03
CA PRO A 6 15.64 4.96 -7.18
C PRO A 6 15.32 3.71 -8.03
N GLY A 7 16.09 2.65 -7.80
CA GLY A 7 15.94 1.38 -8.51
C GLY A 7 14.77 0.53 -8.00
N PRO A 8 14.57 -0.67 -8.60
CA PRO A 8 13.49 -1.59 -8.23
C PRO A 8 13.53 -2.05 -6.77
N GLU A 9 14.66 -1.88 -6.07
CA GLU A 9 14.84 -2.19 -4.66
C GLU A 9 13.88 -1.38 -3.76
N GLY A 10 13.46 -0.19 -4.22
CA GLY A 10 12.46 0.63 -3.53
C GLY A 10 11.11 -0.07 -3.35
N SER A 11 10.77 -0.99 -4.25
CA SER A 11 9.56 -1.83 -4.15
C SER A 11 9.59 -2.73 -2.92
N GLY A 12 10.77 -3.24 -2.54
CA GLY A 12 10.94 -4.06 -1.33
C GLY A 12 10.70 -3.25 -0.05
N ALA A 13 11.25 -2.04 0.02
CA ALA A 13 11.03 -1.13 1.14
C ALA A 13 9.55 -0.75 1.28
N LYS A 14 8.89 -0.40 0.17
CA LYS A 14 7.46 -0.04 0.15
C LYS A 14 6.58 -1.21 0.60
N LEU A 15 6.81 -2.41 0.07
CA LEU A 15 6.05 -3.60 0.44
C LEU A 15 6.19 -3.92 1.94
N SER A 16 7.41 -3.83 2.46
CA SER A 16 7.71 -4.06 3.87
C SER A 16 7.03 -3.01 4.76
N TYR A 17 7.10 -1.73 4.38
CA TYR A 17 6.41 -0.65 5.07
C TYR A 17 4.90 -0.85 5.11
N ALA A 18 4.27 -1.17 3.97
CA ALA A 18 2.83 -1.38 3.91
C ALA A 18 2.36 -2.51 4.85
N ARG A 19 3.13 -3.60 4.91
CA ARG A 19 2.85 -4.73 5.82
C ARG A 19 3.04 -4.33 7.28
N LEU A 20 4.15 -3.67 7.60
CA LEU A 20 4.46 -3.26 8.96
C LEU A 20 3.42 -2.27 9.50
N ALA A 21 3.03 -1.28 8.69
CA ALA A 21 2.01 -0.31 9.08
C ALA A 21 0.67 -0.99 9.43
N GLN A 22 0.22 -1.95 8.61
CA GLN A 22 -1.01 -2.71 8.89
C GLN A 22 -0.89 -3.56 10.16
N GLN A 23 0.26 -4.20 10.38
CA GLN A 23 0.49 -4.99 11.60
C GLN A 23 0.49 -4.12 12.85
N THR A 24 1.19 -2.98 12.82
CA THR A 24 1.22 -2.02 13.93
C THR A 24 -0.17 -1.49 14.25
N ALA A 25 -0.94 -1.06 13.25
CA ALA A 25 -2.29 -0.56 13.48
C ALA A 25 -3.26 -1.66 13.96
N SER A 26 -3.07 -2.91 13.53
CA SER A 26 -3.85 -4.06 14.05
C SER A 26 -3.58 -4.26 15.53
N VAL A 27 -2.30 -4.29 15.93
CA VAL A 27 -1.90 -4.43 17.34
C VAL A 27 -2.46 -3.28 18.17
N GLU A 28 -2.46 -2.05 17.65
CA GLU A 28 -3.05 -0.90 18.33
C GLU A 28 -4.55 -1.10 18.63
N VAL A 29 -5.33 -1.57 17.65
CA VAL A 29 -6.76 -1.88 17.84
C VAL A 29 -6.94 -3.03 18.84
N ASP A 30 -6.15 -4.09 18.71
CA ASP A 30 -6.23 -5.26 19.59
C ASP A 30 -5.95 -4.89 21.05
N LEU A 31 -4.94 -4.05 21.30
CA LEU A 31 -4.59 -3.57 22.65
C LEU A 31 -5.67 -2.66 23.24
N ALA A 32 -6.34 -1.85 22.42
CA ALA A 32 -7.43 -0.97 22.86
C ALA A 32 -8.76 -1.72 23.06
N GLY A 33 -8.88 -2.95 22.55
CA GLY A 33 -10.11 -3.74 22.63
C GLY A 33 -11.31 -3.02 22.00
N ALA A 34 -12.46 -3.05 22.68
CA ALA A 34 -13.68 -2.42 22.17
C ALA A 34 -13.57 -0.89 22.01
N GLU A 35 -12.75 -0.21 22.82
CA GLU A 35 -12.48 1.22 22.66
C GLU A 35 -11.76 1.52 21.34
N GLY A 36 -10.91 0.60 20.88
CA GLY A 36 -10.17 0.72 19.63
C GLY A 36 -11.05 0.77 18.37
N LEU A 37 -12.34 0.45 18.50
CA LEU A 37 -13.32 0.48 17.40
C LEU A 37 -14.07 1.81 17.29
N ARG A 38 -13.88 2.75 18.24
CA ARG A 38 -14.57 4.03 18.25
C ARG A 38 -13.93 5.05 17.29
N TYR A 39 -14.76 5.96 16.79
CA TYR A 39 -14.37 7.13 16.02
C TYR A 39 -14.58 8.42 16.83
N ASP A 40 -13.92 9.48 16.38
CA ASP A 40 -13.98 10.83 16.94
C ASP A 40 -15.33 11.51 16.65
N ASP A 41 -15.67 11.59 15.37
CA ASP A 41 -16.95 12.11 14.90
C ASP A 41 -17.37 11.47 13.57
N TYR A 42 -18.63 11.63 13.18
CA TYR A 42 -19.19 11.12 11.93
C TYR A 42 -19.66 12.25 11.01
N SER A 43 -19.12 13.45 11.17
CA SER A 43 -19.47 14.59 10.34
C SER A 43 -18.97 14.39 8.91
N MET A 44 -19.82 14.67 7.93
CA MET A 44 -19.48 14.57 6.51
C MET A 44 -18.69 15.81 6.08
N ARG A 45 -17.41 15.85 6.45
CA ARG A 45 -16.48 16.94 6.13
C ARG A 45 -15.27 16.42 5.36
N ARG A 46 -14.61 17.32 4.63
CA ARG A 46 -13.30 17.01 4.05
C ARG A 46 -12.36 16.61 5.20
N PRO A 47 -11.69 15.44 5.12
CA PRO A 47 -10.74 15.04 6.15
C PRO A 47 -9.55 16.00 6.17
N ASP A 48 -9.13 16.37 7.39
CA ASP A 48 -7.86 17.02 7.62
C ASP A 48 -6.78 15.94 7.68
N LEU A 49 -5.85 16.01 6.74
CA LEU A 49 -4.78 15.02 6.58
C LEU A 49 -3.56 15.35 7.46
N ASP A 50 -3.46 16.57 7.99
CA ASP A 50 -2.31 17.01 8.79
C ASP A 50 -2.37 16.45 10.23
N VAL A 51 -3.49 15.85 10.60
CA VAL A 51 -3.75 15.30 11.94
C VAL A 51 -3.87 13.77 11.95
N GLU A 52 -3.37 13.09 10.91
CA GLU A 52 -3.50 11.63 10.75
C GLU A 52 -3.00 10.86 12.00
N ASP A 53 -1.85 11.26 12.53
CA ASP A 53 -1.25 10.67 13.73
C ASP A 53 -2.09 10.86 15.00
N ASN A 54 -2.96 11.88 15.04
CA ASN A 54 -3.84 12.16 16.17
C ASN A 54 -5.24 11.53 16.02
N ARG A 55 -5.53 10.82 14.92
CA ARG A 55 -6.84 10.18 14.73
C ARG A 55 -7.02 8.96 15.66
N PRO A 56 -8.23 8.40 15.82
CA PRO A 56 -8.42 7.18 16.59
C PRO A 56 -7.76 5.93 15.95
N ALA A 57 -7.51 4.89 16.75
CA ALA A 57 -6.93 3.63 16.30
C ALA A 57 -7.73 2.99 15.14
N ALA A 58 -9.06 3.01 15.21
CA ALA A 58 -9.93 2.52 14.14
C ALA A 58 -9.65 3.22 12.79
N TYR A 59 -9.45 4.54 12.80
CA TYR A 59 -9.11 5.31 11.60
C TYR A 59 -7.77 4.85 11.02
N ARG A 60 -6.71 4.78 11.84
CA ARG A 60 -5.38 4.35 11.39
C ARG A 60 -5.41 2.94 10.82
N TYR A 61 -6.12 2.02 11.48
CA TYR A 61 -6.29 0.66 11.00
C TYR A 61 -6.87 0.62 9.58
N LEU A 62 -7.97 1.33 9.33
CA LEU A 62 -8.56 1.38 7.98
C LEU A 62 -7.65 2.10 6.97
N ARG A 63 -7.00 3.18 7.38
CA ARG A 63 -6.12 3.96 6.50
C ARG A 63 -4.89 3.18 6.04
N THR A 64 -4.29 2.35 6.90
CA THR A 64 -3.11 1.54 6.53
C THR A 64 -3.40 0.49 5.46
N LYS A 65 -4.68 0.13 5.21
CA LYS A 65 -5.05 -0.69 4.04
C LYS A 65 -4.68 -0.02 2.73
N GLY A 66 -4.82 1.30 2.65
CA GLY A 66 -4.41 2.11 1.48
C GLY A 66 -2.95 1.90 1.09
N ASN A 67 -2.06 1.68 2.05
CA ASN A 67 -0.62 1.48 1.82
C ASN A 67 -0.32 0.23 0.97
N SER A 68 -1.24 -0.74 0.92
CA SER A 68 -1.10 -1.92 0.04
C SER A 68 -1.54 -1.68 -1.41
N ILE A 69 -2.10 -0.51 -1.71
CA ILE A 69 -2.66 -0.14 -3.02
C ILE A 69 -1.93 1.07 -3.59
N GLU A 70 -1.83 2.15 -2.82
CA GLU A 70 -1.28 3.43 -3.26
C GLU A 70 0.21 3.35 -3.57
N GLY A 71 0.67 4.15 -4.53
CA GLY A 71 2.07 4.11 -4.98
C GLY A 71 2.49 2.78 -5.62
N GLY A 72 1.52 1.98 -6.08
CA GLY A 72 1.69 0.66 -6.69
C GLY A 72 1.32 -0.46 -5.71
N THR A 73 0.45 -1.36 -6.15
CA THR A 73 -0.11 -2.40 -5.27
C THR A 73 0.95 -3.37 -4.78
N SER A 74 0.69 -4.04 -3.66
CA SER A 74 1.62 -5.04 -3.11
C SER A 74 1.92 -6.17 -4.10
N GLU A 75 0.97 -6.53 -4.96
CA GLU A 75 1.12 -7.50 -6.04
C GLU A 75 2.13 -7.01 -7.08
N ILE A 76 1.95 -5.78 -7.58
CA ILE A 76 2.87 -5.19 -8.57
C ILE A 76 4.27 -5.04 -7.98
N MET A 77 4.40 -4.67 -6.71
CA MET A 77 5.70 -4.60 -6.04
C MET A 77 6.38 -5.97 -5.98
N ARG A 78 5.63 -7.05 -5.71
CA ARG A 78 6.17 -8.42 -5.76
C ARG A 78 6.61 -8.82 -7.15
N ASN A 79 5.86 -8.45 -8.19
CA ASN A 79 6.26 -8.70 -9.59
C ASN A 79 7.56 -7.95 -9.94
N ILE A 80 7.69 -6.68 -9.54
CA ILE A 80 8.94 -5.91 -9.74
C ILE A 80 10.13 -6.60 -9.05
N ILE A 81 9.97 -7.03 -7.79
CA ILE A 81 11.02 -7.73 -7.06
C ILE A 81 11.37 -9.05 -7.76
N ALA A 82 10.37 -9.85 -8.14
CA ALA A 82 10.57 -11.11 -8.83
C ALA A 82 11.35 -10.93 -10.15
N GLU A 83 10.90 -10.03 -11.02
CA GLU A 83 11.45 -9.87 -12.36
C GLU A 83 12.77 -9.07 -12.37
N ARG A 84 12.81 -7.95 -11.66
CA ARG A 84 13.90 -6.96 -11.79
C ARG A 84 14.99 -7.09 -10.74
N VAL A 85 14.69 -7.72 -9.60
CA VAL A 85 15.69 -7.96 -8.53
C VAL A 85 16.15 -9.42 -8.56
N LEU A 86 15.21 -10.37 -8.65
CA LEU A 86 15.50 -11.80 -8.58
C LEU A 86 15.71 -12.46 -9.96
N GLY A 87 15.39 -11.78 -11.07
CA GLY A 87 15.55 -12.32 -12.42
C GLY A 87 14.60 -13.47 -12.77
N LEU A 88 13.47 -13.57 -12.06
CA LEU A 88 12.45 -14.58 -12.35
C LEU A 88 11.72 -14.26 -13.66
N PRO A 89 11.15 -15.26 -14.35
CA PRO A 89 10.32 -15.03 -15.53
C PRO A 89 9.17 -14.09 -15.24
N ALA A 90 8.88 -13.20 -16.19
CA ALA A 90 7.76 -12.27 -16.09
C ALA A 90 6.42 -13.00 -16.07
N GLU A 91 5.44 -12.42 -15.38
CA GLU A 91 4.06 -12.91 -15.42
C GLU A 91 3.53 -12.86 -16.87
N GLN A 92 2.73 -13.86 -17.25
CA GLN A 92 2.16 -13.92 -18.59
C GLN A 92 1.24 -12.72 -18.81
N ARG A 93 1.61 -11.87 -19.77
CA ARG A 93 0.82 -10.71 -20.20
C ARG A 93 0.54 -10.86 -21.68
N VAL A 94 -0.73 -10.84 -22.05
CA VAL A 94 -1.18 -11.06 -23.44
C VAL A 94 -1.41 -9.75 -24.19
N ASP A 95 -1.32 -8.62 -23.49
CA ASP A 95 -1.78 -7.31 -23.90
C ASP A 95 -0.66 -6.25 -23.93
N VAL A 96 0.56 -6.59 -23.48
CA VAL A 96 1.68 -5.65 -23.34
C VAL A 96 2.12 -4.97 -24.64
N ASP A 97 1.91 -5.64 -25.78
CA ASP A 97 2.25 -5.13 -27.11
C ASP A 97 1.02 -4.68 -27.91
N ILE A 98 -0.17 -4.68 -27.29
CA ILE A 98 -1.44 -4.34 -27.93
C ILE A 98 -1.93 -3.02 -27.37
N ALA A 99 -2.23 -2.05 -28.24
CA ALA A 99 -2.84 -0.81 -27.79
C ALA A 99 -4.22 -1.09 -27.19
N TRP A 100 -4.57 -0.38 -26.11
CA TRP A 100 -5.84 -0.59 -25.38
C TRP A 100 -7.09 -0.67 -26.27
N LYS A 101 -7.16 0.18 -27.30
CA LYS A 101 -8.29 0.23 -28.23
C LYS A 101 -8.45 -1.03 -29.11
N ASP A 102 -7.38 -1.81 -29.26
CA ASP A 102 -7.29 -2.97 -30.14
C ASP A 102 -7.47 -4.29 -29.37
N LEU A 103 -7.74 -4.24 -28.06
CA LEU A 103 -8.03 -5.43 -27.24
C LEU A 103 -9.45 -5.99 -27.52
N PRO A 104 -9.62 -7.33 -27.53
CA PRO A 104 -10.93 -7.95 -27.69
C PRO A 104 -11.86 -7.61 -26.51
N ARG A 105 -13.13 -7.31 -26.82
CA ARG A 105 -14.18 -6.95 -25.84
C ARG A 105 -15.13 -8.11 -25.59
#